data_AF-K1S381-F1
#
_entry.id   AF-K1S381-F1
#
_cell.length_a   1.000
_cell.length_b   1.000
_cell.length_c   1.000
_cell.angle_alpha   90.00
_cell.angle_beta   90.00
_cell.angle_gamma   90.00
#
_symmetry.space_group_name_H-M   'P 1'
#
loop_
_entity.id
_entity.type
_entity.pdbx_description
1 polymer ?
#
loop_
_entity_poly.entity_id
_entity_poly.type
_entity_poly.pdbx_seq_one_letter_code
_entity_poly.pdbx_strand_id
1 'polypeptide(L)'
;PHTAVVGYIETEADKFIAIVKDRLLLWLLFALLIAALIIGLIFLLKAVIPTGGDGGTTTPPAGVIDQNAVLGEGEISIPDKTKTRGRQIKVYGIPELPLAANTKEQSFVFSNPEENPCFFVIEIELSDTGEVIYTSNLLPPGYSISKFTLNRELAAGTYPATIHVKTYSFDKEQRKLNNM
;
A
#
# COMPACT_ATOMS: atom_id res chain seq x y z
N PRO A 1 -21.80 38.37 -14.51
CA PRO A 1 -22.02 39.38 -15.58
C PRO A 1 -20.66 39.88 -16.08
N HIS A 2 -20.31 39.59 -17.35
CA HIS A 2 -19.00 39.90 -17.93
C HIS A 2 -18.89 41.37 -18.37
N THR A 3 -20.02 42.04 -18.49
CA THR A 3 -20.15 43.43 -18.90
C THR A 3 -20.43 44.32 -17.68
N ALA A 4 -19.63 45.38 -17.55
CA ALA A 4 -19.83 46.42 -16.55
C ALA A 4 -20.06 47.75 -17.26
N VAL A 5 -21.09 48.49 -16.86
CA VAL A 5 -21.32 49.86 -17.36
C VAL A 5 -20.29 50.77 -16.71
N VAL A 6 -19.49 51.46 -17.52
CA VAL A 6 -18.37 52.29 -17.04
C VAL A 6 -18.69 53.78 -17.16
N GLY A 7 -19.72 54.15 -17.90
CA GLY A 7 -20.19 55.53 -18.00
C GLY A 7 -21.40 55.68 -18.91
N TYR A 8 -21.94 56.89 -18.96
CA TYR A 8 -23.05 57.26 -19.84
C TYR A 8 -22.69 58.51 -20.63
N ILE A 9 -23.07 58.56 -21.91
CA ILE A 9 -22.99 59.77 -22.73
C ILE A 9 -24.42 60.26 -22.97
N GLU A 10 -24.66 61.53 -22.63
CA GLU A 10 -25.92 62.22 -22.91
C GLU A 10 -25.94 62.64 -24.38
N THR A 11 -27.02 62.31 -25.10
CA THR A 11 -27.11 62.52 -26.55
C THR A 11 -28.14 63.59 -26.92
N GLU A 12 -29.32 63.58 -26.29
CA GLU A 12 -30.34 64.65 -26.34
C GLU A 12 -31.20 64.56 -25.06
N ALA A 13 -32.08 65.55 -24.81
CA ALA A 13 -32.93 65.63 -23.62
C ALA A 13 -33.60 64.27 -23.30
N ASP A 14 -33.27 63.72 -22.13
CA ASP A 14 -33.70 62.41 -21.59
C ASP A 14 -33.21 61.13 -22.31
N LYS A 15 -32.15 61.19 -23.14
CA LYS A 15 -31.57 59.99 -23.79
C LYS A 15 -30.08 59.79 -23.50
N PHE A 16 -29.78 58.68 -22.82
CA PHE A 16 -28.42 58.29 -22.42
C PHE A 16 -27.97 57.00 -23.11
N ILE A 17 -26.74 56.99 -23.62
CA ILE A 17 -26.07 55.78 -24.12
C ILE A 17 -25.14 55.24 -23.03
N ALA A 18 -25.31 53.99 -22.63
CA ALA A 18 -24.43 53.32 -21.67
C ALA A 18 -23.17 52.78 -22.38
N ILE A 19 -21.98 53.16 -21.90
CA ILE A 19 -20.71 52.57 -22.33
C ILE A 19 -20.49 51.31 -21.50
N VAL A 20 -20.62 50.16 -22.14
CA VAL A 20 -20.45 48.86 -21.51
C VAL A 20 -19.05 48.33 -21.85
N LYS A 21 -18.24 48.05 -20.83
CA LYS A 21 -16.92 47.44 -21.01
C LYS A 21 -17.01 45.95 -20.75
N ASP A 22 -16.63 45.17 -21.74
CA ASP A 22 -16.54 43.72 -21.62
C ASP A 22 -15.24 43.33 -20.92
N ARG A 23 -15.35 42.59 -19.81
CA ARG A 23 -14.23 42.07 -19.01
C ARG A 23 -14.05 40.56 -19.23
N LEU A 24 -14.73 39.97 -20.20
CA LEU A 24 -14.71 38.52 -20.48
C LEU A 24 -13.29 37.99 -20.69
N LEU A 25 -12.43 38.72 -21.41
CA LEU A 25 -11.02 38.34 -21.59
C LEU A 25 -10.26 38.25 -20.26
N LEU A 26 -10.53 39.17 -19.32
CA LEU A 26 -9.89 39.21 -18.02
C LEU A 26 -10.37 38.05 -17.12
N TRP A 27 -11.65 37.70 -17.21
CA TRP A 27 -12.23 36.52 -16.57
C TRP A 27 -11.65 35.21 -17.12
N LEU A 28 -11.46 35.11 -18.44
CA LEU A 28 -10.82 33.95 -19.08
C LEU A 28 -9.37 33.78 -18.61
N LEU A 29 -8.62 34.87 -18.48
CA LEU A 29 -7.22 34.83 -18.02
C LEU A 29 -7.14 34.39 -16.55
N PHE A 30 -8.02 34.87 -15.68
CA PHE A 30 -8.11 34.40 -14.30
C PHE A 30 -8.50 32.91 -14.20
N ALA A 31 -9.46 32.46 -15.00
CA ALA A 31 -9.87 31.06 -15.03
C ALA A 31 -8.72 30.14 -15.48
N LEU A 32 -7.95 30.55 -16.48
CA LEU A 32 -6.76 29.83 -16.95
C LEU A 32 -5.69 29.71 -15.85
N LEU A 33 -5.45 30.81 -15.12
CA LEU A 33 -4.44 30.86 -14.06
C LEU A 33 -4.82 29.96 -12.87
N ILE A 34 -6.12 29.96 -12.49
CA ILE A 34 -6.66 29.06 -11.47
C ILE A 34 -6.55 27.59 -11.91
N ALA A 35 -6.88 27.27 -13.16
CA ALA A 35 -6.75 25.91 -13.69
C ALA A 35 -5.29 25.42 -13.65
N ALA A 36 -4.33 26.26 -14.04
CA ALA A 36 -2.91 25.93 -13.97
C ALA A 36 -2.43 25.68 -12.52
N LEU A 37 -2.92 26.48 -11.57
CA LEU A 37 -2.59 26.32 -10.15
C LEU A 37 -3.16 25.02 -9.57
N ILE A 38 -4.39 24.65 -9.94
CA ILE A 38 -5.02 23.38 -9.55
C ILE A 38 -4.24 22.19 -10.13
N ILE A 39 -3.86 22.25 -11.40
CA ILE A 39 -3.07 21.18 -12.05
C ILE A 39 -1.70 21.03 -11.37
N GLY A 40 -1.03 22.15 -11.07
CA GLY A 40 0.25 22.15 -10.34
C GLY A 40 0.11 21.56 -8.93
N LEU A 41 -0.97 21.89 -8.20
CA LEU A 41 -1.23 21.35 -6.88
C LEU A 41 -1.50 19.85 -6.90
N ILE A 42 -2.26 19.35 -7.90
CA ILE A 42 -2.50 17.92 -8.10
C ILE A 42 -1.17 17.18 -8.36
N PHE A 43 -0.31 17.75 -9.21
CA PHE A 43 1.00 17.16 -9.52
C PHE A 43 1.92 17.12 -8.29
N LEU A 44 1.92 18.18 -7.48
CA LEU A 44 2.68 18.25 -6.24
C LEU A 44 2.18 17.22 -5.20
N LEU A 45 0.85 17.10 -5.04
CA LEU A 45 0.24 16.10 -4.17
C LEU A 45 0.56 14.67 -4.62
N LYS A 46 0.62 14.41 -5.93
CA LYS A 46 1.07 13.12 -6.49
C LYS A 46 2.54 12.81 -6.21
N ALA A 47 3.40 13.81 -6.08
CA ALA A 47 4.83 13.63 -5.79
C ALA A 47 5.13 13.47 -4.29
N VAL A 48 4.30 14.07 -3.41
CA VAL A 48 4.47 14.01 -1.94
C VAL A 48 3.69 12.85 -1.31
N ILE A 49 2.54 12.48 -1.88
CA ILE A 49 1.78 11.31 -1.46
C ILE A 49 2.20 10.16 -2.39
N PRO A 50 3.02 9.18 -1.92
CA PRO A 50 3.24 7.97 -2.69
C PRO A 50 1.87 7.37 -2.96
N THR A 51 1.43 7.43 -4.22
CA THR A 51 0.19 6.80 -4.63
C THR A 51 0.46 5.30 -4.61
N GLY A 52 0.36 4.69 -3.43
CA GLY A 52 0.21 3.26 -3.24
C GLY A 52 -1.13 2.88 -3.83
N GLY A 53 -1.13 2.63 -5.13
CA GLY A 53 -2.32 2.39 -5.92
C GLY A 53 -1.94 1.70 -7.21
N ASP A 54 -1.15 0.64 -7.12
CA ASP A 54 -1.19 -0.44 -8.09
C ASP A 54 -1.93 -1.60 -7.42
N GLY A 55 -3.18 -1.82 -7.85
CA GLY A 55 -3.91 -3.07 -7.66
C GLY A 55 -3.32 -4.17 -8.54
N GLY A 56 -2.02 -4.38 -8.45
CA GLY A 56 -1.26 -5.38 -9.19
C GLY A 56 -0.60 -6.31 -8.20
N THR A 57 -1.19 -7.49 -8.04
CA THR A 57 -0.56 -8.75 -7.62
C THR A 57 0.56 -8.58 -6.58
N THR A 58 0.23 -8.78 -5.30
CA THR A 58 1.19 -8.91 -4.19
C THR A 58 2.07 -10.16 -4.37
N THR A 59 2.95 -10.11 -5.36
CA THR A 59 4.20 -10.87 -5.37
C THR A 59 5.19 -9.95 -4.68
N PRO A 60 5.66 -10.25 -3.46
CA PRO A 60 6.73 -9.46 -2.86
C PRO A 60 7.90 -9.38 -3.87
N PRO A 61 8.58 -8.24 -3.98
CA PRO A 61 9.73 -8.11 -4.88
C PRO A 61 10.69 -9.25 -4.58
N ALA A 62 11.00 -10.05 -5.61
CA ALA A 62 11.92 -11.16 -5.50
C ALA A 62 13.22 -10.68 -4.84
N GLY A 63 13.61 -11.31 -3.74
CA GLY A 63 14.89 -11.05 -3.06
C GLY A 63 14.85 -10.23 -1.77
N VAL A 64 13.70 -9.68 -1.33
CA VAL A 64 13.67 -8.89 -0.07
C VAL A 64 13.33 -9.79 1.11
N ILE A 65 14.31 -10.05 1.98
CA ILE A 65 14.11 -10.68 3.29
C ILE A 65 13.41 -9.68 4.21
N ASP A 66 12.49 -10.16 5.04
CA ASP A 66 11.82 -9.31 6.03
C ASP A 66 12.83 -8.67 6.99
N GLN A 67 12.75 -7.35 7.16
CA GLN A 67 13.68 -6.61 8.02
C GLN A 67 13.53 -6.97 9.49
N ASN A 68 12.37 -7.50 9.88
CA ASN A 68 12.10 -7.98 11.22
C ASN A 68 12.42 -9.48 11.40
N ALA A 69 12.94 -10.15 10.35
CA ALA A 69 13.40 -11.52 10.44
C ALA A 69 14.68 -11.59 11.28
N VAL A 70 14.54 -12.15 12.47
CA VAL A 70 15.65 -12.45 13.37
C VAL A 70 16.07 -13.90 13.14
N LEU A 71 17.38 -14.11 13.03
CA LEU A 71 17.96 -15.43 12.94
C LEU A 71 17.70 -16.21 14.24
N GLY A 72 17.02 -17.36 14.14
CA GLY A 72 17.18 -18.43 15.11
C GLY A 72 18.48 -19.14 14.79
N GLU A 73 19.35 -19.33 15.79
CA GLU A 73 20.71 -19.89 15.70
C GLU A 73 21.07 -20.64 14.38
N GLY A 74 21.83 -20.01 13.47
CA GLY A 74 22.34 -20.65 12.23
C GLY A 74 22.91 -19.67 11.19
N GLU A 75 23.87 -20.06 10.33
CA GLU A 75 24.32 -19.21 9.21
C GLU A 75 23.45 -19.46 7.97
N ILE A 76 22.96 -18.39 7.29
CA ILE A 76 22.26 -18.56 6.00
C ILE A 76 23.26 -18.78 4.87
N SER A 77 23.15 -19.92 4.20
CA SER A 77 23.66 -20.10 2.83
C SER A 77 22.47 -20.38 1.90
N ILE A 78 22.17 -19.45 0.99
CA ILE A 78 21.12 -19.64 -0.01
C ILE A 78 21.72 -20.40 -1.21
N PRO A 79 21.31 -21.65 -1.47
CA PRO A 79 21.87 -22.44 -2.57
C PRO A 79 21.32 -21.98 -3.94
N ASP A 80 22.09 -22.22 -5.00
CA ASP A 80 21.65 -21.95 -6.38
C ASP A 80 20.42 -22.79 -6.80
N LYS A 81 20.27 -24.00 -6.24
CA LYS A 81 19.11 -24.89 -6.43
C LYS A 81 18.80 -25.65 -5.15
N THR A 82 17.53 -25.65 -4.75
CA THR A 82 17.06 -26.43 -3.60
C THR A 82 16.36 -27.71 -4.03
N LYS A 83 16.76 -28.84 -3.44
CA LYS A 83 16.07 -30.13 -3.62
C LYS A 83 14.88 -30.20 -2.65
N THR A 84 13.68 -30.05 -3.19
CA THR A 84 12.41 -30.12 -2.44
C THR A 84 11.75 -31.51 -2.50
N ARG A 85 12.21 -32.40 -3.39
CA ARG A 85 11.59 -33.73 -3.62
C ARG A 85 11.65 -34.61 -2.36
N GLY A 86 10.49 -34.91 -1.77
CA GLY A 86 10.35 -35.77 -0.59
C GLY A 86 10.49 -35.07 0.76
N ARG A 87 10.64 -33.74 0.79
CA ARG A 87 10.65 -32.96 2.03
C ARG A 87 9.23 -32.47 2.37
N GLN A 88 8.89 -32.51 3.66
CA GLN A 88 7.62 -31.98 4.17
C GLN A 88 7.81 -30.53 4.62
N ILE A 89 6.80 -29.69 4.39
CA ILE A 89 6.76 -28.31 4.88
C ILE A 89 6.01 -28.33 6.22
N LYS A 90 6.68 -27.91 7.30
CA LYS A 90 6.07 -27.76 8.62
C LYS A 90 5.58 -26.32 8.79
N VAL A 91 4.29 -26.18 9.08
CA VAL A 91 3.66 -24.90 9.45
C VAL A 91 3.04 -25.06 10.82
N TYR A 92 3.35 -24.16 11.76
CA TYR A 92 2.73 -24.16 13.08
C TYR A 92 1.29 -23.64 12.96
N GLY A 93 0.34 -24.37 13.55
CA GLY A 93 -1.04 -23.90 13.67
C GLY A 93 -1.12 -22.77 14.69
N ILE A 94 -1.72 -21.65 14.29
CA ILE A 94 -1.96 -20.49 15.15
C ILE A 94 -3.48 -20.43 15.39
N PRO A 95 -3.99 -21.01 16.49
CA PRO A 95 -5.43 -21.02 16.77
C PRO A 95 -5.93 -19.64 17.19
N GLU A 96 -5.10 -18.88 17.91
CA GLU A 96 -5.40 -17.53 18.37
C GLU A 96 -4.18 -16.64 18.17
N LEU A 97 -4.41 -15.44 17.65
CA LEU A 97 -3.37 -14.44 17.42
C LEU A 97 -3.66 -13.22 18.31
N PRO A 98 -3.01 -13.11 19.48
CA PRO A 98 -3.22 -11.96 20.36
C PRO A 98 -2.57 -10.72 19.74
N LEU A 99 -3.38 -9.69 19.48
CA LEU A 99 -2.94 -8.40 18.95
C LEU A 99 -3.26 -7.29 19.96
N ALA A 100 -2.39 -6.29 20.03
CA ALA A 100 -2.61 -5.08 20.80
C ALA A 100 -3.65 -4.19 20.09
N ALA A 101 -4.67 -3.77 20.84
CA ALA A 101 -5.72 -2.91 20.32
C ALA A 101 -5.25 -1.47 20.10
N ASN A 102 -5.84 -0.79 19.11
CA ASN A 102 -5.61 0.62 18.77
C ASN A 102 -4.13 0.94 18.47
N THR A 103 -3.37 -0.03 17.99
CA THR A 103 -2.01 0.17 17.52
C THR A 103 -1.75 -0.66 16.27
N LYS A 104 -0.88 -0.15 15.39
CA LYS A 104 -0.43 -0.88 14.20
C LYS A 104 0.75 -1.80 14.51
N GLU A 105 1.54 -1.46 15.53
CA GLU A 105 2.70 -2.26 15.91
C GLU A 105 2.25 -3.45 16.73
N GLN A 106 2.56 -4.63 16.23
CA GLN A 106 2.16 -5.90 16.80
C GLN A 106 3.38 -6.74 17.11
N SER A 107 3.28 -7.55 18.16
CA SER A 107 4.35 -8.43 18.63
C SER A 107 3.83 -9.85 18.71
N PHE A 108 4.10 -10.64 17.67
CA PHE A 108 3.82 -12.06 17.65
C PHE A 108 4.93 -12.77 16.89
N VAL A 109 5.28 -13.98 17.35
CA VAL A 109 6.39 -14.74 16.79
C VAL A 109 5.88 -15.66 15.69
N PHE A 110 6.25 -15.35 14.46
CA PHE A 110 6.10 -16.25 13.33
C PHE A 110 7.46 -16.85 12.97
N SER A 111 7.59 -18.17 13.06
CA SER A 111 8.85 -18.87 12.79
C SER A 111 8.74 -19.76 11.56
N ASN A 112 9.78 -19.75 10.72
CA ASN A 112 9.97 -20.74 9.66
C ASN A 112 11.05 -21.75 10.11
N PRO A 113 10.69 -22.98 10.51
CA PRO A 113 11.67 -24.01 10.89
C PRO A 113 12.79 -24.20 9.87
N GLU A 114 14.02 -24.41 10.34
CA GLU A 114 15.20 -24.68 9.47
C GLU A 114 14.99 -25.93 8.59
N GLU A 115 14.19 -26.89 9.08
CA GLU A 115 13.85 -28.10 8.34
C GLU A 115 13.07 -27.83 7.04
N ASN A 116 12.48 -26.64 6.88
CA ASN A 116 11.72 -26.28 5.70
C ASN A 116 12.64 -25.88 4.53
N PRO A 117 12.50 -26.48 3.33
CA PRO A 117 13.33 -26.12 2.18
C PRO A 117 12.77 -24.90 1.40
N CYS A 118 12.06 -23.98 2.05
CA CYS A 118 11.29 -22.93 1.39
C CYS A 118 11.21 -21.64 2.20
N PHE A 119 11.06 -20.52 1.52
CA PHE A 119 10.71 -19.24 2.13
C PHE A 119 9.22 -19.20 2.45
N PHE A 120 8.88 -18.57 3.57
CA PHE A 120 7.50 -18.27 3.94
C PHE A 120 7.18 -16.80 3.71
N VAL A 121 5.96 -16.53 3.26
CA VAL A 121 5.34 -15.20 3.25
C VAL A 121 4.01 -15.37 3.94
N ILE A 122 3.82 -14.62 5.02
CA ILE A 122 2.66 -14.72 5.90
C ILE A 122 1.73 -13.56 5.56
N GLU A 123 0.48 -13.88 5.28
CA GLU A 123 -0.56 -12.91 4.98
C GLU A 123 -1.73 -13.13 5.92
N ILE A 124 -2.21 -12.07 6.57
CA ILE A 124 -3.35 -12.12 7.49
C ILE A 124 -4.51 -11.41 6.83
N GLU A 125 -5.58 -12.16 6.56
CA GLU A 125 -6.82 -11.70 5.97
C GLU A 125 -7.95 -11.75 7.01
N LEU A 126 -8.71 -10.67 7.14
CA LEU A 126 -9.92 -10.66 7.96
C LEU A 126 -11.04 -11.39 7.21
N SER A 127 -11.57 -12.48 7.79
CA SER A 127 -12.58 -13.32 7.15
C SER A 127 -13.92 -12.60 6.95
N ASP A 128 -14.21 -11.60 7.78
CA ASP A 128 -15.46 -10.82 7.69
C ASP A 128 -15.51 -9.92 6.45
N THR A 129 -14.37 -9.33 6.06
CA THR A 129 -14.27 -8.32 5.01
C THR A 129 -13.47 -8.77 3.80
N GLY A 130 -12.71 -9.86 3.91
CA GLY A 130 -11.71 -10.27 2.92
C GLY A 130 -10.50 -9.32 2.85
N GLU A 131 -10.32 -8.46 3.85
CA GLU A 131 -9.28 -7.44 3.86
C GLU A 131 -7.95 -8.00 4.37
N VAL A 132 -6.88 -7.84 3.59
CA VAL A 132 -5.52 -8.17 4.01
C VAL A 132 -4.95 -7.05 4.88
N ILE A 133 -4.79 -7.33 6.16
CA ILE A 133 -4.31 -6.36 7.16
C ILE A 133 -2.80 -6.44 7.40
N TYR A 134 -2.16 -7.51 6.95
CA TYR A 134 -0.72 -7.71 7.06
C TYR A 134 -0.19 -8.66 5.99
N THR A 135 0.99 -8.35 5.47
CA THR A 135 1.76 -9.22 4.58
C THR A 135 3.23 -9.09 4.95
N SER A 136 3.87 -10.20 5.32
CA SER A 136 5.32 -10.23 5.56
C SER A 136 6.09 -10.26 4.24
N ASN A 137 7.38 -9.96 4.29
CA ASN A 137 8.29 -10.28 3.20
C ASN A 137 8.77 -11.74 3.31
N LEU A 138 9.83 -12.10 2.58
CA LEU A 138 10.38 -13.46 2.60
C LEU A 138 10.99 -13.77 3.97
N LEU A 139 10.50 -14.84 4.59
CA LEU A 139 11.01 -15.40 5.83
C LEU A 139 11.83 -16.67 5.52
N PRO A 140 13.18 -16.62 5.63
CA PRO A 140 14.04 -17.78 5.39
C PRO A 140 13.83 -18.93 6.38
N PRO A 141 14.17 -20.17 6.01
CA PRO A 141 14.27 -21.27 6.98
C PRO A 141 15.25 -20.91 8.10
N GLY A 142 14.87 -21.21 9.35
CA GLY A 142 15.63 -20.87 10.55
C GLY A 142 15.33 -19.47 11.12
N TYR A 143 14.48 -18.67 10.46
CA TYR A 143 14.20 -17.29 10.88
C TYR A 143 12.83 -17.12 11.50
N SER A 144 12.72 -16.09 12.33
CA SER A 144 11.48 -15.72 12.99
C SER A 144 11.23 -14.21 12.92
N ILE A 145 9.98 -13.82 12.66
CA ILE A 145 9.50 -12.43 12.76
C ILE A 145 8.83 -12.30 14.12
N SER A 146 9.31 -11.39 14.97
CA SER A 146 8.73 -11.15 16.30
C SER A 146 7.90 -9.88 16.40
N LYS A 147 8.18 -8.91 15.53
CA LYS A 147 7.49 -7.63 15.45
C LYS A 147 7.09 -7.35 14.02
N PHE A 148 5.90 -6.83 13.83
CA PHE A 148 5.39 -6.46 12.53
C PHE A 148 4.37 -5.32 12.63
N THR A 149 4.09 -4.68 11.51
CA THR A 149 3.22 -3.51 11.44
C THR A 149 2.02 -3.82 10.56
N LEU A 150 0.82 -3.65 11.11
CA LEU A 150 -0.44 -3.78 10.37
C LEU A 150 -0.65 -2.57 9.44
N ASN A 151 -1.38 -2.78 8.37
CA ASN A 151 -1.80 -1.72 7.43
C ASN A 151 -2.73 -0.69 8.12
N ARG A 152 -3.52 -1.15 9.10
CA ARG A 152 -4.49 -0.36 9.87
C ARG A 152 -4.50 -0.78 11.34
N GLU A 153 -5.03 0.10 12.18
CA GLU A 153 -5.30 -0.21 13.58
C GLU A 153 -6.57 -1.08 13.68
N LEU A 154 -6.57 -1.97 14.67
CA LEU A 154 -7.73 -2.78 15.03
C LEU A 154 -8.24 -2.33 16.39
N ALA A 155 -9.55 -2.09 16.49
CA ALA A 155 -10.17 -1.83 17.78
C ALA A 155 -10.13 -3.09 18.65
N ALA A 156 -10.34 -2.94 19.96
CA ALA A 156 -10.42 -4.10 20.85
C ALA A 156 -11.63 -4.98 20.46
N GLY A 157 -11.38 -6.26 20.22
CA GLY A 157 -12.41 -7.21 19.82
C GLY A 157 -11.83 -8.53 19.31
N THR A 158 -12.72 -9.47 19.03
CA THR A 158 -12.37 -10.74 18.41
C THR A 158 -12.76 -10.69 16.94
N TYR A 159 -11.80 -10.94 16.06
CA TYR A 159 -12.00 -10.93 14.61
C TYR A 159 -11.69 -12.31 14.04
N PRO A 160 -12.59 -12.93 13.27
CA PRO A 160 -12.24 -14.11 12.50
C PRO A 160 -11.23 -13.70 11.41
N ALA A 161 -10.10 -14.40 11.37
CA ALA A 161 -9.04 -14.13 10.41
C ALA A 161 -8.50 -15.45 9.84
N THR A 162 -8.03 -15.38 8.60
CA THR A 162 -7.36 -16.48 7.91
C THR A 162 -5.90 -16.08 7.68
N ILE A 163 -4.98 -16.93 8.13
CA ILE A 163 -3.54 -16.74 7.91
C ILE A 163 -3.13 -17.59 6.71
N HIS A 164 -2.77 -16.93 5.61
CA HIS A 164 -2.23 -17.59 4.42
C HIS A 164 -0.72 -17.65 4.50
N VAL A 165 -0.18 -18.87 4.53
CA VAL A 165 1.27 -19.11 4.45
C VAL A 165 1.63 -19.45 3.01
N LYS A 166 2.14 -18.46 2.28
CA LYS A 166 2.62 -18.61 0.90
C LYS A 166 4.05 -19.16 0.94
N THR A 167 4.30 -20.29 0.27
CA THR A 167 5.64 -20.89 0.23
C THR A 167 6.31 -20.66 -1.13
N TYR A 168 7.61 -20.35 -1.09
CA TYR A 168 8.46 -20.10 -2.26
C TYR A 168 9.74 -20.93 -2.18
N SER A 169 10.32 -21.31 -3.31
CA SER A 169 11.55 -22.11 -3.34
C SER A 169 12.70 -21.37 -2.66
N PHE A 170 13.45 -22.09 -1.83
CA PHE A 170 14.68 -21.57 -1.22
C PHE A 170 15.83 -21.60 -2.23
N ASP A 171 15.65 -20.99 -3.39
CA ASP A 171 16.67 -20.82 -4.43
C ASP A 171 16.64 -19.36 -4.93
N LYS A 172 17.60 -18.99 -5.77
CA LYS A 172 17.65 -17.63 -6.35
C LYS A 172 16.42 -17.30 -7.22
N GLU A 173 15.71 -18.31 -7.71
CA GLU A 173 14.54 -18.13 -8.58
C GLU A 173 13.26 -17.85 -7.79
N GLN A 174 13.19 -18.23 -6.51
CA GLN A 174 12.07 -17.93 -5.60
C GLN A 174 10.70 -18.25 -6.21
N ARG A 175 10.59 -19.41 -6.87
CA ARG A 175 9.37 -19.88 -7.51
C ARG A 175 8.32 -20.22 -6.45
N LYS A 176 7.08 -19.76 -6.64
CA LYS A 176 5.95 -20.10 -5.77
C LYS A 176 5.72 -21.61 -5.80
N LEU A 177 5.71 -22.25 -4.64
CA LEU A 177 5.53 -23.71 -4.51
C LEU A 177 4.06 -24.11 -4.26
N ASN A 178 3.19 -23.17 -3.89
CA ASN A 178 1.77 -23.41 -3.58
C ASN A 178 0.85 -23.59 -4.82
N ASN A 179 1.37 -24.07 -5.96
CA ASN A 179 0.61 -24.17 -7.21
C ASN A 179 0.68 -25.58 -7.84
N MET A 180 0.54 -26.62 -7.03
CA MET A 180 0.19 -27.96 -7.53
C MET A 180 -1.31 -28.09 -7.75
#